data_AF-A0A926CLC4-F1
#
_entry.id   AF-A0A926CLC4-F1
#
_cell.length_a   1.000
_cell.length_b   1.000
_cell.length_c   1.000
_cell.angle_alpha   90.00
_cell.angle_beta   90.00
_cell.angle_gamma   90.00
#
_symmetry.space_group_name_H-M   'P 1'
#
loop_
_entity.id
_entity.type
_entity.pdbx_description
1 polymer ?
#
loop_
_entity_poly.entity_id
_entity_poly.type
_entity_poly.pdbx_seq_one_letter_code
_entity_poly.pdbx_strand_id
1 'polypeptide(L)'
;MHEPVKGRLEDYLRGGGPFPEVEAHLRVCQSCQAEVASMRSQSLLLRSLQVSEDLEPSPGFYGRVMSGISSQARPSVWNLFGESVFAKRLAFASASFLLLLGSFLITPADTDQTIATGSPEAVLAGSSPDDQDERITLQDPEKDREAVLVNLASWRQGYQ
;
A
#
# COMPACT_ATOMS: atom_id res chain seq x y z
N MET A 1 -22.92 0.01 -42.47
CA MET A 1 -22.68 0.11 -43.92
C MET A 1 -21.47 1.03 -44.18
N HIS A 2 -20.28 0.69 -43.65
CA HIS A 2 -19.00 1.42 -43.87
C HIS A 2 -17.88 0.47 -44.33
N GLU A 3 -18.26 -0.76 -44.68
CA GLU A 3 -17.32 -1.87 -44.84
C GLU A 3 -16.33 -1.72 -45.99
N PRO A 4 -16.71 -1.12 -47.14
CA PRO A 4 -15.73 -0.86 -48.20
C PRO A 4 -14.55 -0.01 -47.72
N VAL A 5 -14.82 0.99 -46.86
CA VAL A 5 -13.78 1.85 -46.29
C VAL A 5 -12.98 1.09 -45.24
N LYS A 6 -13.65 0.46 -44.27
CA LYS A 6 -12.95 -0.22 -43.16
C LYS A 6 -12.07 -1.38 -43.63
N GLY A 7 -12.52 -2.16 -44.60
CA GLY A 7 -11.77 -3.32 -45.09
C GLY A 7 -10.55 -2.98 -45.95
N ARG A 8 -10.50 -1.80 -46.56
CA ARG A 8 -9.45 -1.41 -47.53
C ARG A 8 -8.79 -0.06 -47.24
N LEU A 9 -9.00 0.47 -46.03
CA LEU A 9 -8.48 1.78 -45.61
C LEU A 9 -6.96 1.86 -45.73
N GLU A 10 -6.26 0.85 -45.23
CA GLU A 10 -4.79 0.84 -45.20
C GLU A 10 -4.20 0.84 -46.62
N ASP A 11 -4.75 0.02 -47.51
CA ASP A 11 -4.32 -0.04 -48.91
C ASP A 11 -4.63 1.26 -49.66
N TYR A 12 -5.80 1.86 -49.36
CA TYR A 12 -6.20 3.16 -49.89
C TYR A 12 -5.27 4.28 -49.42
N LEU A 13 -4.90 4.30 -48.14
CA LEU A 13 -3.97 5.28 -47.58
C LEU A 13 -2.56 5.10 -48.11
N ARG A 14 -2.09 3.86 -48.28
CA ARG A 14 -0.77 3.57 -48.89
C ARG A 14 -0.67 4.03 -50.34
N GLY A 15 -1.79 4.13 -51.06
CA GLY A 15 -1.83 4.53 -52.47
C GLY A 15 -1.70 3.35 -53.43
N GLY A 16 -2.11 2.14 -53.00
CA GLY A 16 -1.91 0.88 -53.73
C GLY A 16 -2.76 0.68 -54.99
N GLY A 17 -3.47 1.70 -55.48
CA GLY A 17 -4.26 1.63 -56.72
C GLY A 17 -5.59 2.40 -56.65
N PRO A 18 -6.44 2.26 -57.69
CA PRO A 18 -7.78 2.82 -57.69
C PRO A 18 -8.74 1.94 -56.86
N PHE A 19 -9.51 2.56 -55.95
CA PHE A 19 -10.49 1.87 -55.10
C PHE A 19 -11.89 2.44 -55.37
N PRO A 20 -12.56 2.04 -56.47
CA PRO A 20 -13.80 2.68 -56.91
C PRO A 20 -14.93 2.55 -55.89
N GLU A 21 -15.00 1.44 -55.15
CA GLU A 21 -16.00 1.21 -54.11
C GLU A 21 -15.82 2.13 -52.89
N VAL A 22 -14.55 2.35 -52.49
CA VAL A 22 -14.19 3.27 -51.41
C VAL A 22 -14.51 4.70 -51.83
N GLU A 23 -14.10 5.11 -53.03
CA GLU A 23 -14.36 6.45 -53.57
C GLU A 23 -15.85 6.73 -53.74
N ALA A 24 -16.62 5.76 -54.23
CA ALA A 24 -18.07 5.87 -54.33
C ALA A 24 -18.70 6.07 -52.93
N HIS A 25 -18.24 5.33 -51.92
CA HIS A 25 -18.73 5.49 -50.55
C HIS A 25 -18.35 6.85 -49.95
N LEU A 26 -17.11 7.32 -50.15
CA LEU A 26 -16.62 8.59 -49.62
C LEU A 26 -17.35 9.81 -50.22
N ARG A 27 -17.93 9.69 -51.42
CA ARG A 27 -18.79 10.74 -52.00
C ARG A 27 -20.14 10.86 -51.32
N VAL A 28 -20.63 9.78 -50.70
CA VAL A 28 -21.96 9.70 -50.10
C VAL A 28 -21.92 9.88 -48.58
N CYS A 29 -20.84 9.41 -47.93
CA CYS A 29 -20.74 9.35 -46.47
C CYS A 29 -19.75 10.39 -45.93
N GLN A 30 -20.28 11.48 -45.36
CA GLN A 30 -19.48 12.56 -44.80
C GLN A 30 -18.65 12.14 -43.58
N SER A 31 -19.13 11.20 -42.75
CA SER A 31 -18.38 10.72 -41.59
C SER A 31 -17.12 9.96 -42.01
N CYS A 32 -17.22 9.04 -42.98
CA CYS A 32 -16.05 8.35 -43.52
C CYS A 32 -15.10 9.29 -44.25
N GLN A 33 -15.60 10.33 -44.91
CA GLN A 33 -14.75 11.35 -45.52
C GLN A 33 -13.90 12.08 -44.47
N ALA A 34 -14.50 12.48 -43.35
CA ALA A 34 -13.79 13.16 -42.27
C ALA A 34 -12.74 12.24 -41.60
N GLU A 35 -13.10 10.97 -41.35
CA GLU A 35 -12.16 9.98 -40.78
C GLU A 35 -10.97 9.73 -41.71
N VAL A 36 -11.20 9.48 -43.00
CA VAL A 36 -10.13 9.24 -43.99
C VAL A 36 -9.24 10.47 -44.15
N ALA A 37 -9.80 11.69 -44.11
CA ALA A 37 -9.01 12.91 -44.16
C ALA A 37 -8.09 13.05 -42.95
N SER A 38 -8.59 12.76 -41.74
CA SER A 38 -7.80 12.75 -40.51
C SER A 38 -6.66 11.72 -40.59
N MET A 39 -6.97 10.49 -40.98
CA MET A 39 -5.99 9.42 -41.09
C MET A 39 -4.96 9.67 -42.19
N ARG A 40 -5.34 10.31 -43.30
CA ARG A 40 -4.39 10.74 -44.34
C ARG A 40 -3.39 11.76 -43.79
N SER A 41 -3.84 12.71 -42.98
CA SER A 41 -2.93 13.69 -42.36
C SER A 41 -1.90 13.01 -41.44
N GLN A 42 -2.33 12.02 -40.65
CA GLN A 42 -1.45 11.24 -39.78
C GLN A 42 -0.49 10.37 -40.59
N SER A 43 -0.98 9.71 -41.65
CA SER A 43 -0.16 8.89 -42.54
C SER A 43 0.94 9.69 -43.23
N LEU A 44 0.68 10.95 -43.59
CA LEU A 44 1.71 11.84 -44.14
C LEU A 44 2.79 12.19 -43.12
N LEU A 45 2.40 12.47 -41.87
CA LEU A 45 3.35 12.72 -40.78
C LEU A 45 4.19 11.49 -40.45
N LEU A 46 3.58 10.30 -40.42
CA LEU A 46 4.32 9.06 -40.21
C LEU A 46 5.28 8.76 -41.38
N ARG A 47 4.87 9.06 -42.62
CA ARG A 47 5.76 8.94 -43.79
C ARG A 47 6.90 9.94 -43.78
N SER A 48 6.74 11.14 -43.24
CA SER A 48 7.87 12.08 -43.10
C SER A 48 8.89 11.64 -42.06
N LEU A 49 8.49 10.79 -41.11
CA LEU A 49 9.38 10.14 -40.15
C LEU A 49 10.02 8.86 -40.70
N GLN A 50 9.53 8.35 -41.83
CA GLN A 50 10.08 7.15 -42.42
C GLN A 50 11.47 7.45 -42.97
N VAL A 51 12.44 6.72 -42.45
CA VAL A 51 13.84 6.79 -42.89
C VAL A 51 13.91 6.13 -44.28
N SER A 52 14.62 6.75 -45.23
CA SER A 52 14.88 6.12 -46.54
C SER A 52 15.52 4.74 -46.35
N GLU A 53 15.09 3.76 -47.15
CA GLU A 53 15.52 2.34 -47.04
C GLU A 53 17.04 2.15 -47.14
N ASP A 54 17.77 3.13 -47.70
CA ASP A 54 19.22 3.09 -47.88
C ASP A 54 20.05 3.64 -46.71
N LEU A 55 19.42 3.95 -45.56
CA LEU A 55 20.18 4.40 -44.38
C LEU A 55 20.80 3.21 -43.63
N GLU A 56 21.91 2.72 -44.16
CA GLU A 56 22.79 1.85 -43.38
C GLU A 56 23.57 2.69 -42.36
N PRO A 57 23.47 2.38 -41.05
CA PRO A 57 24.19 3.14 -40.03
C PRO A 57 25.70 2.96 -40.21
N SER A 58 26.46 4.07 -40.12
CA SER A 58 27.92 4.03 -40.21
C SER A 58 28.54 2.99 -39.24
N PRO A 59 29.66 2.34 -39.58
CA PRO A 59 30.38 1.50 -38.65
C PRO A 59 30.61 2.18 -37.29
N GLY A 60 30.38 1.45 -36.20
CA GLY A 60 30.49 1.95 -34.83
C GLY A 60 29.31 2.80 -34.32
N PHE A 61 28.27 3.03 -35.13
CA PHE A 61 27.03 3.70 -34.69
C PHE A 61 26.44 3.05 -33.45
N TYR A 62 26.30 1.72 -33.46
CA TYR A 62 25.77 0.96 -32.32
C TYR A 62 26.60 1.17 -31.05
N GLY A 63 27.94 1.17 -31.16
CA GLY A 63 28.82 1.41 -30.02
C GLY A 63 28.65 2.81 -29.43
N ARG A 64 28.51 3.83 -30.29
CA ARG A 64 28.25 5.21 -29.84
C ARG A 64 26.87 5.37 -29.18
N VAL A 65 25.83 4.75 -29.74
CA VAL A 65 24.49 4.75 -29.16
C VAL A 65 24.48 4.06 -27.80
N MET A 66 25.08 2.87 -27.71
CA MET A 66 25.13 2.11 -26.46
C MET A 66 25.92 2.86 -25.39
N SER A 67 27.08 3.43 -25.75
CA SER A 67 27.86 4.27 -24.86
C SER A 67 27.07 5.49 -24.38
N GLY A 68 26.32 6.13 -25.27
CA GLY A 68 25.40 7.23 -24.94
C GLY A 68 24.33 6.81 -23.93
N ILE A 69 23.63 5.69 -24.19
CA ILE A 69 22.59 5.15 -23.29
C ILE A 69 23.17 4.80 -21.91
N SER A 70 24.32 4.15 -21.86
CA SER A 70 24.97 3.80 -20.59
C SER A 70 25.42 5.04 -19.82
N SER A 71 25.91 6.08 -20.51
CA SER A 71 26.33 7.34 -19.88
C SER A 71 25.17 8.20 -19.39
N GLN A 72 24.01 8.11 -20.04
CA GLN A 72 22.79 8.85 -19.72
C GLN A 72 21.78 8.02 -18.92
N ALA A 73 22.15 6.81 -18.49
CA ALA A 73 21.32 5.98 -17.63
C ALA A 73 21.00 6.81 -16.38
N ARG A 74 19.77 7.35 -16.35
CA ARG A 74 19.30 8.20 -15.27
C ARG A 74 19.44 7.43 -13.96
N PRO A 75 19.75 8.10 -12.84
CA PRO A 75 19.67 7.45 -11.54
C PRO A 75 18.27 6.87 -11.42
N SER A 76 18.18 5.54 -11.45
CA SER A 76 16.90 4.86 -11.41
C SER A 76 16.29 5.10 -10.04
N VAL A 77 14.96 5.11 -9.95
CA VAL A 77 14.26 5.21 -8.66
C VAL A 77 14.70 4.08 -7.71
N TRP A 78 15.17 2.95 -8.24
CA TRP A 78 15.78 1.86 -7.48
C TRP A 78 17.10 2.24 -6.82
N ASN A 79 17.86 3.19 -7.38
CA ASN A 79 19.09 3.69 -6.79
C ASN A 79 18.83 4.52 -5.51
N LEU A 80 17.63 5.11 -5.33
CA LEU A 80 17.23 5.75 -4.07
C LEU A 80 16.97 4.74 -2.95
N PHE A 81 16.58 3.51 -3.29
CA PHE A 81 16.51 2.41 -2.33
C PHE A 81 17.88 1.77 -2.06
N GLY A 82 18.80 1.83 -3.04
CA GLY A 82 20.17 1.33 -2.93
C GLY A 82 21.14 2.28 -2.20
N GLU A 83 20.95 3.60 -2.31
CA GLU A 83 21.78 4.58 -1.61
C GLU A 83 21.42 4.62 -0.11
N SER A 84 22.40 4.19 0.68
CA SER A 84 22.26 3.65 2.04
C SER A 84 21.52 4.51 3.08
N VAL A 85 21.28 5.80 2.87
CA VAL A 85 20.73 6.67 3.91
C VAL A 85 19.25 6.42 4.15
N PHE A 86 18.45 6.28 3.08
CA PHE A 86 17.02 5.98 3.20
C PHE A 86 16.80 4.58 3.76
N ALA A 87 17.53 3.59 3.24
CA ALA A 87 17.50 2.22 3.73
C ALA A 87 17.92 2.11 5.21
N LYS A 88 18.98 2.82 5.63
CA LYS A 88 19.39 2.88 7.04
C LYS A 88 18.28 3.48 7.91
N ARG A 89 17.69 4.61 7.52
CA ARG A 89 16.60 5.25 8.28
C ARG A 89 15.38 4.34 8.40
N LEU A 90 15.00 3.67 7.32
CA LEU A 90 13.89 2.73 7.31
C LEU A 90 14.17 1.50 8.18
N ALA A 91 15.39 0.95 8.12
CA ALA A 91 15.82 -0.17 8.96
C ALA A 91 15.84 0.20 10.45
N PHE A 92 16.30 1.40 10.81
CA PHE A 92 16.23 1.88 12.19
C PHE A 92 14.79 2.09 12.63
N ALA A 93 13.94 2.69 11.80
CA ALA A 93 12.53 2.89 12.14
C ALA A 93 11.79 1.56 12.35
N SER A 94 12.01 0.57 11.48
CA SER A 94 11.39 -0.75 11.62
C SER A 94 11.92 -1.52 12.83
N ALA A 95 13.24 -1.45 13.10
CA ALA A 95 13.83 -2.05 14.28
C ALA A 95 13.30 -1.40 15.58
N SER A 96 13.22 -0.07 15.64
CA SER A 96 12.64 0.64 16.78
C SER A 96 11.17 0.26 16.99
N PHE A 97 10.39 0.18 15.91
CA PHE A 97 8.99 -0.24 16.00
C PHE A 97 8.84 -1.66 16.51
N LEU A 98 9.65 -2.60 16.02
CA LEU A 98 9.67 -3.99 16.51
C LEU A 98 10.07 -4.09 17.98
N LEU A 99 11.03 -3.28 18.43
CA LEU A 99 11.42 -3.22 19.83
C LEU A 99 10.30 -2.67 20.71
N LEU A 100 9.62 -1.60 20.28
CA LEU A 100 8.48 -1.05 21.01
C LEU A 100 7.32 -2.05 21.07
N LEU A 101 7.01 -2.70 19.96
CA LEU A 101 5.94 -3.70 19.90
C LEU A 101 6.28 -4.93 20.74
N GLY A 102 7.53 -5.40 20.67
CA GLY A 102 8.01 -6.50 21.51
C GLY A 102 7.97 -6.15 23.00
N SER A 103 8.40 -4.93 23.37
CA SER A 103 8.29 -4.44 24.74
C SER A 103 6.84 -4.39 25.18
N PHE A 104 5.93 -3.87 24.35
CA PHE A 104 4.50 -3.80 24.68
C PHE A 104 3.90 -5.19 24.91
N LEU A 105 4.28 -6.19 24.11
CA LEU A 105 3.79 -7.56 24.25
C LEU A 105 4.35 -8.28 25.49
N ILE A 106 5.59 -7.96 25.88
CA ILE A 106 6.26 -8.60 27.02
C ILE A 106 5.90 -7.92 28.33
N THR A 107 5.55 -6.63 28.31
CA THR A 107 5.16 -5.91 29.52
C THR A 107 3.84 -6.51 29.99
N PRO A 108 3.82 -7.28 31.11
CA PRO A 108 2.55 -7.64 31.71
C PRO A 108 1.87 -6.30 32.03
N ALA A 109 0.61 -6.15 31.61
CA ALA A 109 -0.20 -5.12 32.22
C ALA A 109 -0.21 -5.47 33.71
N ASP A 110 0.58 -4.74 34.52
CA ASP A 110 0.46 -4.80 35.97
C ASP A 110 -0.98 -4.41 36.25
N THR A 111 -1.82 -5.42 36.34
CA THR A 111 -3.21 -5.32 36.78
C THR A 111 -3.14 -5.28 38.30
N ASP A 112 -2.31 -4.38 38.81
CA ASP A 112 -2.19 -3.98 40.20
C ASP A 112 -2.30 -2.46 40.32
N GLN A 113 -2.92 -1.83 39.32
CA GLN A 113 -3.91 -0.82 39.66
C GLN A 113 -5.15 -1.56 40.13
N THR A 114 -5.13 -1.87 41.42
CA THR A 114 -6.33 -1.75 42.22
C THR A 114 -6.90 -0.38 41.92
N ILE A 115 -7.82 -0.30 40.94
CA ILE A 115 -8.90 0.67 41.04
C ILE A 115 -9.44 0.39 42.43
N ALA A 116 -9.14 1.29 43.37
CA ALA A 116 -9.70 1.25 44.69
C ALA A 116 -11.22 1.35 44.52
N THR A 117 -11.85 0.19 44.39
CA THR A 117 -13.19 -0.10 44.86
C THR A 117 -13.18 -0.22 46.40
N GLY A 118 -12.23 0.47 47.06
CA GLY A 118 -12.37 0.92 48.43
C GLY A 118 -13.31 2.11 48.40
N SER A 119 -14.51 1.88 48.86
CA SER A 119 -15.58 2.85 49.09
C SER A 119 -15.05 4.26 49.48
N PRO A 120 -15.46 5.32 48.75
CA PRO A 120 -14.98 6.69 48.97
C PRO A 120 -15.37 7.29 50.33
N GLU A 121 -16.15 6.56 51.12
CA GLU A 121 -16.58 6.95 52.47
C GLU A 121 -15.48 6.78 53.53
N ALA A 122 -14.54 5.85 53.36
CA ALA A 122 -13.46 5.62 54.34
C ALA A 122 -12.41 6.77 54.38
N VAL A 123 -12.22 7.48 53.25
CA VAL A 123 -11.27 8.60 53.16
C VAL A 123 -11.85 9.89 53.74
N LEU A 124 -13.18 10.03 53.79
CA LEU A 124 -13.86 11.21 54.34
C LEU A 124 -14.10 11.12 55.85
N ALA A 125 -14.13 9.92 56.42
CA ALA A 125 -14.50 9.71 57.82
C ALA A 125 -13.35 9.89 58.83
N GLY A 126 -12.11 10.14 58.40
CA GLY A 126 -11.01 10.47 59.31
C GLY A 126 -10.77 9.43 60.42
N SER A 127 -11.06 8.15 60.17
CA SER A 127 -10.79 7.07 61.11
C SER A 127 -9.31 6.68 61.04
N SER A 128 -8.58 6.92 62.13
CA SER A 128 -7.19 6.51 62.33
C SER A 128 -6.99 5.02 62.03
N PRO A 129 -5.82 4.63 61.49
CA PRO A 129 -5.47 3.23 61.29
C PRO A 129 -4.94 2.67 62.61
N ASP A 130 -5.84 2.37 63.53
CA ASP A 130 -5.56 1.51 64.67
C ASP A 130 -6.73 0.52 64.73
N ASP A 131 -6.41 -0.77 64.82
CA ASP A 131 -7.31 -1.92 64.72
C ASP A 131 -7.77 -2.32 63.29
N GLN A 132 -6.86 -3.00 62.57
CA GLN A 132 -7.15 -4.27 61.87
C GLN A 132 -5.84 -4.88 61.36
N ASP A 133 -5.02 -5.33 62.30
CA ASP A 133 -3.88 -6.18 62.03
C ASP A 133 -4.34 -7.64 61.98
N GLU A 134 -5.06 -8.00 60.93
CA GLU A 134 -5.11 -9.38 60.43
C GLU A 134 -4.82 -9.34 58.93
N ARG A 135 -3.55 -9.05 58.62
CA ARG A 135 -2.96 -9.51 57.36
C ARG A 135 -3.19 -11.03 57.29
N ILE A 136 -4.09 -11.45 56.42
CA ILE A 136 -4.15 -12.83 55.94
C ILE A 136 -2.87 -13.05 55.14
N THR A 137 -1.78 -13.36 55.84
CA THR A 137 -0.55 -13.86 55.25
C THR A 137 -0.87 -15.25 54.70
N LEU A 138 -0.93 -15.37 53.37
CA LEU A 138 -0.91 -16.65 52.66
C LEU A 138 0.40 -17.38 52.99
N GLN A 139 0.41 -18.11 54.09
CA GLN A 139 1.45 -19.08 54.42
C GLN A 139 0.88 -20.50 54.49
N ASP A 140 -0.44 -20.67 54.60
CA ASP A 140 -1.07 -21.99 54.59
C ASP A 140 -2.42 -21.98 53.84
N PRO A 141 -2.46 -22.50 52.60
CA PRO A 141 -3.66 -22.45 51.75
C PRO A 141 -4.84 -23.26 52.30
N GLU A 142 -4.62 -24.20 53.21
CA GLU A 142 -5.71 -24.94 53.88
C GLU A 142 -6.39 -24.07 54.94
N LYS A 143 -5.59 -23.33 55.73
CA LYS A 143 -6.08 -22.46 56.79
C LYS A 143 -6.85 -21.25 56.26
N ASP A 144 -6.41 -20.72 55.12
CA ASP A 144 -7.09 -19.63 54.43
C ASP A 144 -8.42 -20.10 53.80
N ARG A 145 -8.48 -21.34 53.32
CA ARG A 145 -9.73 -21.94 52.82
C ARG A 145 -10.75 -22.12 53.93
N GLU A 146 -10.34 -22.61 55.10
CA GLU A 146 -11.23 -22.71 56.26
C GLU A 146 -11.76 -21.33 56.69
N ALA A 147 -10.91 -20.31 56.74
CA ALA A 147 -11.34 -18.95 57.08
C ALA A 147 -12.37 -18.39 56.08
N VAL A 148 -12.15 -18.60 54.78
CA VAL A 148 -13.09 -18.18 53.73
C VAL A 148 -14.41 -18.95 53.79
N LEU A 149 -14.36 -20.26 54.06
CA LEU A 149 -15.56 -21.10 54.18
C LEU A 149 -16.40 -20.74 55.41
N VAL A 150 -15.76 -20.41 56.54
CA VAL A 150 -16.44 -19.93 57.75
C VAL A 150 -17.11 -18.58 57.50
N ASN A 151 -16.44 -17.66 56.78
CA ASN A 151 -17.01 -16.35 56.44
C ASN A 151 -18.20 -16.47 55.47
N LEU A 152 -18.13 -17.38 54.50
CA LEU A 152 -19.24 -17.65 53.58
C LEU A 152 -20.44 -18.32 54.27
N ALA A 153 -20.18 -19.20 55.25
CA ALA A 153 -21.23 -19.86 56.03
C ALA A 153 -21.94 -18.88 56.98
N SER A 154 -21.20 -17.99 57.64
CA SER A 154 -21.78 -16.98 58.53
C SER A 154 -22.59 -15.93 57.76
N TRP A 155 -22.16 -15.56 56.54
CA TRP A 155 -22.89 -14.61 55.69
C TRP A 155 -24.25 -15.13 55.25
N ARG A 156 -24.40 -16.47 55.09
CA ARG A 156 -25.67 -17.10 54.71
C ARG A 156 -26.68 -17.19 55.87
N GLN A 157 -26.25 -17.02 57.12
CA GLN A 157 -27.12 -17.05 58.29
C GLN A 157 -27.74 -15.69 58.65
N GLY A 158 -27.32 -14.60 57.99
CA GLY A 158 -27.89 -13.25 58.19
C GLY A 158 -29.21 -12.97 57.45
N TYR A 159 -29.80 -13.98 56.79
CA TYR A 159 -31.09 -13.88 56.09
C TYR A 159 -32.05 -14.99 56.56
N GLN A 160 -32.43 -14.96 57.84
CA GLN A 160 -33.71 -15.46 58.35
C GLN A 160 -34.26 -14.52 59.41
#